data_AF-A0A494WTZ1-F1
#
_entry.id   AF-A0A494WTZ1-F1
#
_cell.length_a   1.000
_cell.length_b   1.000
_cell.length_c   1.000
_cell.angle_alpha   90.00
_cell.angle_beta   90.00
_cell.angle_gamma   90.00
#
_symmetry.space_group_name_H-M   'P 1'
#
loop_
_entity.id
_entity.type
_entity.pdbx_description
1 polymer ?
#
loop_
_entity_poly.entity_id
_entity_poly.type
_entity_poly.pdbx_seq_one_letter_code
_entity_poly.pdbx_strand_id
1 'polypeptide(L)'
;MSRVIKRVPAEYVTEQIGGGVICPKCGAGNWKRTTPEKCPICGTMEVPDPVRYIKRRIPGYVEVRCDCGETVICDGFTNTCDRCGRDYNWNGTLLAPRSQWGEETGETEGDIILGV
;
A
#
# COMPACT_ATOMS: atom_id res chain seq x y z
N MET A 1 14.33 -23.11 -10.56
CA MET A 1 14.46 -22.49 -9.24
C MET A 1 14.11 -21.03 -9.38
N SER A 2 13.11 -20.59 -8.62
CA SER A 2 12.73 -19.19 -8.54
C SER A 2 13.92 -18.36 -8.08
N ARG A 3 14.10 -17.19 -8.69
CA ARG A 3 15.25 -16.32 -8.43
C ARG A 3 14.78 -14.90 -8.23
N VAL A 4 15.27 -14.27 -7.15
CA VAL A 4 15.15 -12.83 -6.98
C VAL A 4 15.94 -12.15 -8.10
N ILE A 5 15.24 -11.36 -8.91
CA ILE A 5 15.83 -10.64 -10.04
C ILE A 5 16.09 -9.17 -9.71
N LYS A 6 15.35 -8.59 -8.75
CA LYS A 6 15.52 -7.18 -8.35
C LYS A 6 15.09 -6.97 -6.91
N ARG A 7 15.79 -6.07 -6.21
CA ARG A 7 15.39 -5.56 -4.90
C ARG A 7 15.29 -4.04 -5.00
N VAL A 8 14.12 -3.50 -4.69
CA VAL A 8 13.86 -2.07 -4.62
C VAL A 8 13.84 -1.69 -3.14
N PRO A 9 14.79 -0.86 -2.65
CA PRO A 9 14.80 -0.43 -1.26
C PRO A 9 13.61 0.49 -0.98
N ALA A 10 13.20 0.53 0.29
CA ALA A 10 12.23 1.53 0.73
C ALA A 10 12.86 2.92 0.69
N GLU A 11 12.06 3.93 0.35
CA GLU A 11 12.49 5.32 0.32
C GLU A 11 11.54 6.20 1.13
N TYR A 12 12.03 7.38 1.51
CA TYR A 12 11.23 8.42 2.14
C TYR A 12 11.14 9.59 1.18
N VAL A 13 9.92 9.96 0.82
CA VAL A 13 9.65 11.14 -0.01
C VAL A 13 9.10 12.26 0.86
N THR A 14 9.49 13.49 0.53
CA THR A 14 8.89 14.68 1.14
C THR A 14 7.78 15.15 0.22
N GLU A 15 6.55 15.12 0.73
CA GLU A 15 5.36 15.54 0.00
C GLU A 15 4.79 16.83 0.62
N GLN A 16 4.41 17.76 -0.24
CA GLN A 16 3.70 18.96 0.18
C GLN A 16 2.20 18.64 0.28
N ILE A 17 1.61 18.96 1.42
CA ILE A 17 0.17 18.93 1.63
C ILE A 17 -0.34 20.35 1.93
N GLY A 18 -1.59 20.62 1.55
CA GLY A 18 -2.20 21.94 1.64
C GLY A 18 -1.69 22.89 0.55
N GLY A 19 -1.71 24.20 0.81
CA GLY A 19 -1.32 25.23 -0.16
C GLY A 19 -2.44 25.67 -1.11
N GLY A 20 -3.67 25.26 -0.82
CA GLY A 20 -4.88 25.75 -1.46
C GLY A 20 -5.75 26.55 -0.49
N VAL A 21 -7.04 26.29 -0.54
CA VAL A 21 -8.04 26.84 0.39
C VAL A 21 -8.84 25.71 1.03
N ILE A 22 -9.29 25.94 2.26
CA ILE A 22 -10.11 25.00 3.04
C ILE A 22 -11.28 25.73 3.70
N CYS A 23 -12.46 25.10 3.71
CA CYS A 23 -13.61 25.60 4.44
C CYS A 23 -13.51 25.21 5.91
N PRO A 24 -13.45 26.17 6.85
CA PRO A 24 -13.31 25.87 8.28
C PRO A 24 -14.55 25.21 8.89
N LYS A 25 -15.71 25.28 8.20
CA LYS A 25 -16.97 24.74 8.70
C LYS A 25 -17.21 23.28 8.29
N CYS A 26 -16.97 22.92 7.02
CA CYS A 26 -17.27 21.59 6.51
C CYS A 26 -16.04 20.80 6.03
N GLY A 27 -14.84 21.41 6.05
CA GLY A 27 -13.59 20.74 5.67
C GLY A 27 -13.37 20.55 4.16
N ALA A 28 -14.31 20.97 3.31
CA ALA A 28 -14.11 20.94 1.86
C ALA A 28 -12.94 21.88 1.48
N GLY A 29 -12.04 21.41 0.62
CA GLY A 29 -10.89 22.20 0.18
C GLY A 29 -10.69 22.15 -1.33
N ASN A 30 -9.95 23.13 -1.84
CA ASN A 30 -9.52 23.19 -3.22
C ASN A 30 -8.00 23.46 -3.25
N TRP A 31 -7.25 22.45 -3.69
CA TRP A 31 -5.78 22.48 -3.73
C TRP A 31 -5.20 23.22 -4.94
N LYS A 32 -6.03 23.59 -5.93
CA LYS A 32 -5.60 24.30 -7.16
C LYS A 32 -5.74 25.81 -7.05
N ARG A 33 -6.39 26.31 -6.01
CA ARG A 33 -6.72 27.74 -5.82
C ARG A 33 -6.20 28.21 -4.47
N THR A 34 -5.60 29.39 -4.47
CA THR A 34 -5.06 30.05 -3.26
C THR A 34 -5.91 31.21 -2.77
N THR A 35 -6.78 31.78 -3.62
CA THR A 35 -7.70 32.87 -3.24
C THR A 35 -8.95 32.30 -2.55
N PRO A 36 -9.26 32.69 -1.29
CA PRO A 36 -10.47 32.23 -0.61
C PRO A 36 -11.76 32.77 -1.23
N GLU A 37 -12.76 31.91 -1.35
CA GLU A 37 -14.11 32.27 -1.80
C GLU A 37 -15.18 31.69 -0.86
N LYS A 38 -16.46 31.86 -1.19
CA LYS A 38 -17.53 31.16 -0.49
C LYS A 38 -17.47 29.67 -0.85
N CYS A 39 -17.39 28.82 0.16
CA CYS A 39 -17.42 27.38 0.00
C CYS A 39 -18.66 26.95 -0.80
N PRO A 40 -18.51 26.16 -1.88
CA PRO A 40 -19.63 25.76 -2.74
C PRO A 40 -20.62 24.82 -2.05
N ILE A 41 -20.22 24.19 -0.93
CA ILE A 41 -21.06 23.24 -0.18
C ILE A 41 -21.91 23.97 0.86
N CYS A 42 -21.31 24.83 1.69
CA CYS A 42 -21.98 25.41 2.86
C CYS A 42 -22.02 26.95 2.88
N GLY A 43 -21.47 27.61 1.86
CA GLY A 43 -21.46 29.06 1.72
C GLY A 43 -20.54 29.83 2.69
N THR A 44 -19.87 29.13 3.61
CA THR A 44 -18.91 29.76 4.54
C THR A 44 -17.67 30.22 3.80
N MET A 45 -17.12 31.38 4.16
CA MET A 45 -15.86 31.84 3.58
C MET A 45 -14.74 30.83 3.88
N GLU A 46 -14.06 30.42 2.82
CA GLU A 46 -12.85 29.61 2.91
C GLU A 46 -11.72 30.40 3.55
N VAL A 47 -10.69 29.68 4.00
CA VAL A 47 -9.43 30.25 4.47
C VAL A 47 -8.27 29.57 3.74
N PRO A 48 -7.09 30.21 3.63
CA PRO A 48 -5.90 29.54 3.10
C PRO A 48 -5.58 28.27 3.90
N ASP A 49 -5.34 27.16 3.21
CA ASP A 49 -4.91 25.90 3.85
C ASP A 49 -3.38 25.93 4.03
N PRO A 50 -2.87 25.90 5.27
CA PRO A 50 -1.44 26.00 5.52
C PRO A 50 -0.66 24.87 4.83
N VAL A 51 0.42 25.26 4.14
CA VAL A 51 1.38 24.33 3.57
C VAL A 51 2.08 23.57 4.69
N ARG A 52 2.10 22.24 4.59
CA ARG A 52 2.90 21.38 5.45
C ARG A 52 3.71 20.43 4.58
N TYR A 53 4.88 20.05 5.06
CA TYR A 53 5.70 19.02 4.43
C TYR A 53 5.67 17.78 5.29
N ILE A 54 5.22 16.67 4.73
CA ILE A 54 5.21 15.38 5.40
C ILE A 54 6.27 14.47 4.80
N LYS A 55 6.89 13.65 5.64
CA LYS A 55 7.75 12.56 5.17
C LYS A 55 6.90 11.30 5.07
N ARG A 56 6.63 10.85 3.85
CA ARG A 56 5.91 9.61 3.58
C ARG A 56 6.91 8.51 3.25
N ARG A 57 6.74 7.34 3.85
CA ARG A 57 7.52 6.14 3.49
C ARG A 57 6.88 5.48 2.26
N ILE A 58 7.66 5.25 1.23
CA ILE A 58 7.31 4.38 0.11
C ILE A 58 7.95 3.02 0.38
N PRO A 59 7.15 1.96 0.62
CA PRO A 59 7.69 0.62 0.83
C PRO A 59 8.51 0.16 -0.38
N GLY A 60 9.63 -0.49 -0.11
CA GLY A 60 10.37 -1.24 -1.12
C GLY A 60 9.68 -2.56 -1.45
N TYR A 61 10.12 -3.21 -2.52
CA TYR A 61 9.58 -4.49 -2.96
C TYR A 61 10.66 -5.35 -3.62
N VAL A 62 10.37 -6.63 -3.80
CA VAL A 62 11.26 -7.58 -4.49
C VAL A 62 10.57 -8.08 -5.75
N GLU A 63 11.31 -8.20 -6.85
CA GLU A 63 10.81 -8.89 -8.05
C GLU A 63 11.44 -10.28 -8.10
N VAL A 64 10.60 -11.31 -8.28
CA VAL A 64 11.01 -12.71 -8.40
C VAL A 64 10.63 -13.23 -9.77
N ARG A 65 11.56 -13.94 -10.42
CA ARG A 65 11.24 -14.79 -11.57
C ARG A 65 10.73 -16.12 -11.06
N CYS A 66 9.42 -16.37 -11.23
CA CYS A 66 8.80 -17.63 -10.89
C CYS A 66 9.27 -18.75 -11.83
N ASP A 67 9.23 -20.01 -11.37
CA ASP A 67 9.59 -21.18 -12.18
C ASP A 67 8.70 -21.37 -13.41
N CYS A 68 7.46 -20.85 -13.40
CA CYS A 68 6.63 -20.82 -14.61
C CYS A 68 7.05 -19.73 -15.61
N GLY A 69 8.07 -18.93 -15.31
CA GLY A 69 8.55 -17.83 -16.13
C GLY A 69 7.74 -16.53 -15.99
N GLU A 70 6.82 -16.42 -15.03
CA GLU A 70 6.16 -15.14 -14.72
C GLU A 70 6.99 -14.30 -13.75
N THR A 71 6.88 -12.97 -13.81
CA THR A 71 7.50 -12.08 -12.82
C THR A 71 6.50 -11.76 -11.72
N VAL A 72 6.87 -11.99 -10.47
CA VAL A 72 6.03 -11.70 -9.30
C VAL A 72 6.62 -10.51 -8.56
N ILE A 73 5.80 -9.48 -8.34
CA ILE A 73 6.12 -8.36 -7.45
C ILE A 73 5.75 -8.78 -6.03
N CYS A 74 6.73 -8.75 -5.13
CA CYS A 74 6.59 -9.08 -3.72
C CYS A 74 6.57 -7.79 -2.90
N ASP A 75 5.40 -7.18 -2.76
CA ASP A 75 5.16 -5.94 -2.02
C ASP A 75 4.21 -6.13 -0.81
N GLY A 76 3.56 -7.29 -0.71
CA GLY A 76 2.75 -7.73 0.43
C GLY A 76 3.37 -8.86 1.24
N PHE A 77 2.65 -9.30 2.28
CA PHE A 77 3.06 -10.44 3.12
C PHE A 77 3.11 -11.75 2.32
N THR A 78 2.10 -11.98 1.48
CA THR A 78 1.98 -13.12 0.58
C THR A 78 1.67 -12.62 -0.83
N ASN A 79 2.41 -13.10 -1.82
CA ASN A 79 2.35 -12.63 -3.19
C ASN A 79 2.22 -13.83 -4.13
N THR A 80 1.07 -13.96 -4.78
CA THR A 80 0.74 -15.14 -5.59
C THR A 80 1.14 -14.91 -7.04
N CYS A 81 1.75 -15.91 -7.66
CA CYS A 81 1.98 -15.90 -9.10
C CYS A 81 0.68 -16.16 -9.86
N ASP A 82 0.17 -15.18 -10.60
CA ASP A 82 -1.09 -15.28 -11.34
C ASP A 82 -1.14 -16.43 -12.35
N ARG A 83 0.03 -16.87 -12.85
CA ARG A 83 0.11 -17.96 -13.83
C ARG A 83 0.06 -19.36 -13.23
N CYS A 84 0.68 -19.59 -12.07
CA CYS A 84 0.84 -20.96 -11.53
C CYS A 84 0.42 -21.12 -10.06
N GLY A 85 -0.04 -20.05 -9.41
CA GLY A 85 -0.56 -20.09 -8.04
C GLY A 85 0.49 -20.23 -6.94
N ARG A 86 1.78 -20.26 -7.25
CA ARG A 86 2.84 -20.30 -6.21
C ARG A 86 2.87 -19.00 -5.42
N ASP A 87 3.00 -19.13 -4.10
CA ASP A 87 3.09 -18.01 -3.19
C ASP A 87 4.53 -17.67 -2.80
N TYR A 88 4.81 -16.38 -2.70
CA TYR A 88 6.09 -15.83 -2.27
C TYR A 88 5.87 -14.86 -1.11
N ASN A 89 6.78 -14.85 -0.13
CA ASN A 89 6.73 -13.83 0.92
C ASN A 89 7.31 -12.49 0.44
N TRP A 90 7.23 -11.47 1.30
CA TRP A 90 7.72 -10.10 1.01
C TRP A 90 9.18 -10.01 0.57
N ASN A 91 10.05 -10.97 0.91
CA ASN A 91 11.47 -10.93 0.56
C ASN A 91 11.82 -11.71 -0.72
N GLY A 92 10.80 -12.32 -1.35
CA GLY A 92 10.88 -13.13 -2.56
C GLY A 92 11.15 -14.63 -2.33
N THR A 93 11.02 -15.12 -1.11
CA THR A 93 11.16 -16.56 -0.81
C THR A 93 9.89 -17.31 -1.16
N LEU A 94 10.04 -18.44 -1.86
CA LEU A 94 8.93 -19.36 -2.15
C LEU A 94 8.37 -19.92 -0.84
N LEU A 95 7.06 -19.81 -0.67
CA LEU A 95 6.35 -20.36 0.49
C LEU A 95 5.96 -21.83 0.25
N ALA A 96 5.75 -22.56 1.33
CA ALA A 96 5.12 -23.87 1.29
C ALA A 96 3.71 -23.77 0.63
N PRO A 97 3.21 -24.84 -0.01
CA PRO A 97 1.82 -24.88 -0.46
C PRO A 97 0.84 -24.52 0.66
N ARG A 98 -0.21 -23.75 0.34
CA ARG A 98 -1.22 -23.31 1.34
C ARG A 98 -1.85 -24.46 2.13
N SER A 99 -1.96 -25.65 1.54
CA SER A 99 -2.48 -26.85 2.21
C SER A 99 -1.65 -27.31 3.40
N GLN A 100 -0.43 -26.78 3.57
CA GLN A 100 0.48 -27.08 4.69
C GLN A 100 0.52 -25.96 5.73
N TRP A 101 -0.20 -24.85 5.50
CA TRP A 101 -0.15 -23.72 6.41
C TRP A 101 -0.93 -24.05 7.69
N GLY A 102 -0.33 -23.73 8.84
CA GLY A 102 -0.88 -24.08 10.16
C GLY A 102 -0.55 -25.49 10.64
N GLU A 103 -0.04 -26.38 9.77
CA GLU A 103 0.29 -27.77 10.14
C GLU A 103 1.34 -27.83 11.28
N GLU A 104 2.32 -26.93 11.26
CA GLU A 104 3.37 -26.86 12.28
C GLU A 104 2.88 -26.27 13.62
N THR A 105 1.81 -25.47 13.60
CA THR A 105 1.23 -24.81 14.79
C THR A 105 -0.01 -25.52 15.32
N GLY A 106 -0.52 -26.54 14.60
CA GLY A 106 -1.80 -27.17 14.87
C GLY A 106 -3.01 -26.33 14.45
N GLU A 107 -2.77 -25.21 13.76
CA GLU A 107 -3.82 -24.34 13.23
C GLU A 107 -4.41 -24.93 11.94
N THR A 108 -5.72 -24.80 11.78
CA THR A 108 -6.50 -25.21 10.63
C THR A 108 -7.05 -23.99 9.89
N GLU A 109 -7.51 -24.16 8.64
CA GLU A 109 -8.25 -23.09 7.95
C GLU A 109 -9.47 -22.61 8.77
N GLY A 110 -10.05 -23.52 9.57
CA GLY A 110 -11.14 -23.20 10.50
C GLY A 110 -10.75 -22.17 11.55
N ASP A 111 -9.54 -22.24 12.10
CA ASP A 111 -9.09 -21.31 13.16
C ASP A 111 -8.92 -19.88 12.61
N ILE A 112 -8.52 -19.76 11.34
CA ILE A 112 -8.34 -18.48 10.65
C ILE A 112 -9.69 -17.87 10.23
N ILE A 113 -10.62 -18.70 9.76
CA ILE A 113 -11.91 -18.23 9.20
C ILE A 113 -12.97 -18.04 10.30
N LEU A 114 -12.97 -18.89 11.33
CA LEU A 114 -14.00 -18.91 12.37
C LEU A 114 -13.54 -18.25 13.67
N GLY A 115 -12.24 -17.99 13.85
CA GLY A 115 -11.69 -17.28 15.02
C GLY A 115 -11.97 -17.96 16.36
N VAL A 116 -12.08 -19.29 16.36
CA VAL A 116 -12.33 -20.12 17.56
C VAL A 116 -11.03 -20.62 18.18
#